data_AF-A0A1F5XDW3-F1
#
_entry.id   AF-A0A1F5XDW3-F1
#
_cell.length_a   1.000
_cell.length_b   1.000
_cell.length_c   1.000
_cell.angle_alpha   90.00
_cell.angle_beta   90.00
_cell.angle_gamma   90.00
#
_symmetry.space_group_name_H-M   'P 1'
#
loop_
_entity.id
_entity.type
_entity.pdbx_description
1 polymer ?
#
loop_
_entity_poly.entity_id
_entity_poly.type
_entity_poly.pdbx_seq_one_letter_code
_entity_poly.pdbx_strand_id
1 'polypeptide(L)'
;MVAYAKTIDEVIAIVTTEILQPIVLLLFALATILFFWGVVEFLINRDNEEERDKGKRHMLWGIVGLVIMFSVNGILWVLINFAKNF
;
A
#
# COMPACT_ATOMS: atom_id res chain seq x y z
N MET A 1 39.24 14.95 -2.53
CA MET A 1 37.79 14.70 -2.48
C MET A 1 37.50 14.02 -1.15
N VAL A 2 36.95 14.74 -0.18
CA VAL A 2 36.50 14.12 1.08
C VAL A 2 35.22 13.37 0.77
N ALA A 3 35.23 12.05 1.00
CA ALA A 3 34.03 11.22 0.86
C ALA A 3 33.01 11.67 1.91
N TYR A 4 31.95 12.34 1.45
CA TYR A 4 30.77 12.61 2.28
C TYR A 4 30.12 11.25 2.59
N ALA A 5 30.32 10.73 3.80
CA ALA A 5 29.56 9.59 4.27
C ALA A 5 28.10 10.01 4.38
N LYS A 6 27.18 9.22 3.81
CA LYS A 6 25.74 9.49 3.94
C LYS A 6 25.35 9.51 5.41
N THR A 7 24.60 10.52 5.81
CA THR A 7 24.01 10.56 7.16
C THR A 7 22.88 9.54 7.28
N ILE A 8 22.52 9.16 8.51
CA ILE A 8 21.40 8.23 8.76
C ILE A 8 20.10 8.77 8.14
N ASP A 9 19.88 10.08 8.23
CA ASP A 9 18.72 10.75 7.64
C ASP A 9 18.70 10.61 6.11
N GLU A 10 19.85 10.74 5.44
CA GLU A 10 19.95 10.56 3.99
C GLU A 10 19.66 9.12 3.56
N VAL A 11 20.10 8.13 4.35
CA VAL A 11 19.79 6.71 4.07
C VAL A 11 18.30 6.44 4.23
N ILE A 12 17.68 6.92 5.31
CA ILE A 12 16.24 6.78 5.56
C ILE A 12 15.43 7.47 4.46
N ALA A 13 15.82 8.68 4.07
CA ALA A 13 15.17 9.43 3.02
C ALA A 13 15.17 8.65 1.70
N ILE A 14 16.32 8.13 1.28
CA ILE A 14 16.46 7.42 -0.01
C ILE A 14 15.65 6.12 -0.02
N VAL A 15 15.70 5.33 1.06
CA VAL A 15 14.87 4.11 1.15
C VAL A 15 13.39 4.47 1.08
N THR A 16 12.98 5.56 1.72
CA THR A 16 11.57 5.97 1.74
C THR A 16 11.11 6.50 0.38
N THR A 17 11.87 7.40 -0.25
CA THR A 17 11.47 8.06 -1.50
C THR A 17 11.68 7.19 -2.72
N GLU A 18 12.80 6.48 -2.81
CA GLU A 18 13.17 5.75 -4.03
C GLU A 18 12.64 4.31 -4.05
N ILE A 19 12.33 3.74 -2.89
CA ILE A 19 11.91 2.33 -2.79
C ILE A 19 10.48 2.23 -2.28
N LEU A 20 10.19 2.75 -1.08
CA LEU A 20 8.88 2.55 -0.46
C LEU A 20 7.76 3.29 -1.20
N GLN A 21 7.93 4.57 -1.54
CA GLN A 21 6.89 5.35 -2.23
C GLN A 21 6.46 4.73 -3.58
N PRO A 22 7.38 4.33 -4.49
CA PRO A 22 7.00 3.67 -5.73
C PRO A 22 6.27 2.34 -5.52
N ILE A 23 6.73 1.53 -4.54
CA ILE A 23 6.09 0.25 -4.22
C ILE A 23 4.68 0.47 -3.68
N VAL A 24 4.51 1.43 -2.76
CA VAL A 24 3.19 1.78 -2.22
C VAL A 24 2.26 2.26 -3.33
N LEU A 25 2.75 3.10 -4.24
CA LEU A 25 1.95 3.57 -5.39
C LEU A 25 1.51 2.41 -6.30
N LEU A 26 2.43 1.49 -6.61
CA LEU A 26 2.14 0.31 -7.42
C LEU A 26 1.11 -0.61 -6.75
N LEU A 27 1.30 -0.90 -5.47
CA LEU A 27 0.38 -1.75 -4.70
C LEU A 27 -0.99 -1.08 -4.52
N PHE A 28 -1.04 0.24 -4.35
CA PHE A 28 -2.28 1.00 -4.30
C PHE A 28 -3.06 0.87 -5.62
N ALA A 29 -2.39 1.00 -6.76
CA ALA A 29 -3.01 0.82 -8.06
C ALA A 29 -3.57 -0.60 -8.24
N LEU A 30 -2.79 -1.63 -7.89
CA LEU A 30 -3.22 -3.03 -7.96
C LEU A 30 -4.40 -3.32 -7.04
N ALA A 31 -4.36 -2.86 -5.79
CA ALA A 31 -5.44 -3.03 -4.82
C ALA A 31 -6.73 -2.34 -5.28
N THR A 32 -6.61 -1.14 -5.87
CA THR A 32 -7.73 -0.40 -6.45
C THR A 32 -8.35 -1.16 -7.63
N ILE A 33 -7.53 -1.70 -8.53
CA ILE A 33 -8.00 -2.52 -9.66
C ILE A 33 -8.75 -3.75 -9.14
N LEU A 34 -8.17 -4.49 -8.19
CA LEU A 34 -8.80 -5.67 -7.60
C LEU A 34 -10.13 -5.33 -6.90
N PHE A 35 -10.18 -4.20 -6.20
CA PHE A 35 -11.40 -3.72 -5.57
C PHE A 35 -12.50 -3.46 -6.60
N PHE A 36 -12.21 -2.68 -7.64
CA PHE A 36 -13.19 -2.39 -8.70
C PHE A 36 -13.57 -3.63 -9.50
N TRP A 37 -12.64 -4.55 -9.73
CA TRP A 37 -12.94 -5.84 -10.33
C TRP A 37 -13.98 -6.61 -9.52
N GLY A 38 -13.80 -6.67 -8.20
CA GLY A 38 -14.77 -7.27 -7.30
C GLY A 38 -16.13 -6.57 -7.30
N VAL A 39 -16.16 -5.23 -7.40
CA VAL A 39 -17.40 -4.45 -7.54
C VAL A 39 -18.13 -4.84 -8.82
N VAL A 40 -17.43 -4.88 -9.96
CA VAL A 40 -18.02 -5.25 -11.25
C VAL A 40 -18.58 -6.68 -11.18
N GLU A 41 -17.78 -7.64 -10.71
CA GLU A 41 -18.19 -9.05 -10.58
C GLU A 41 -19.40 -9.22 -9.66
N PHE A 42 -19.43 -8.51 -8.53
CA PHE A 42 -20.57 -8.51 -7.62
C PHE A 42 -21.84 -7.93 -8.26
N LEU A 43 -21.70 -6.90 -9.10
CA LEU A 43 -22.84 -6.22 -9.74
C LEU A 43 -23.40 -6.97 -10.95
N ILE A 44 -22.58 -7.68 -11.73
CA ILE A 44 -23.04 -8.40 -12.93
C ILE A 44 -23.63 -9.78 -12.60
N ASN A 45 -23.12 -10.46 -11.57
CA ASN A 45 -23.50 -11.82 -11.23
C ASN A 45 -24.66 -11.90 -10.23
N ARG A 46 -25.67 -11.03 -10.38
CA ARG A 46 -26.74 -10.82 -9.37
C ARG A 46 -27.49 -12.10 -8.98
N ASP A 47 -27.70 -12.97 -9.97
CA ASP A 47 -28.49 -14.19 -9.86
C ASP A 47 -27.65 -15.44 -9.58
N ASN A 48 -26.32 -15.29 -9.48
CA ASN A 48 -25.40 -16.38 -9.14
C ASN A 48 -24.70 -16.06 -7.81
N GLU A 49 -25.13 -16.73 -6.74
CA GLU A 49 -24.59 -16.52 -5.39
C GLU A 49 -23.10 -16.82 -5.29
N GLU A 50 -22.61 -17.86 -5.96
CA GLU A 50 -21.19 -18.26 -5.92
C GLU A 50 -20.30 -17.17 -6.53
N GLU A 51 -20.68 -16.67 -7.71
CA GLU A 51 -19.94 -15.59 -8.40
C GLU A 51 -20.06 -14.25 -7.66
N ARG A 52 -21.20 -13.98 -7.00
CA ARG A 52 -21.33 -12.81 -6.10
C ARG A 52 -20.38 -12.89 -4.92
N ASP A 53 -20.21 -14.07 -4.33
CA ASP A 53 -19.28 -14.27 -3.22
C ASP A 53 -17.83 -14.14 -3.67
N LYS A 54 -17.48 -14.54 -4.90
CA LYS A 54 -16.17 -14.22 -5.50
C LYS A 54 -15.94 -12.72 -5.61
N GLY A 55 -16.91 -11.97 -6.13
CA GLY A 55 -16.85 -10.50 -6.20
C GLY A 55 -16.65 -9.84 -4.82
N LYS A 56 -17.35 -10.31 -3.78
CA LYS A 56 -17.14 -9.86 -2.39
C LYS A 56 -15.72 -10.13 -1.90
N ARG A 57 -15.16 -11.30 -2.20
CA ARG A 57 -13.79 -11.64 -1.80
C ARG A 57 -12.77 -10.74 -2.50
N HIS A 58 -12.94 -10.44 -3.79
CA HIS A 58 -12.07 -9.49 -4.49
C HIS A 58 -12.17 -8.07 -3.92
N MET A 59 -13.38 -7.59 -3.59
CA MET A 59 -13.56 -6.32 -2.89
C MET A 59 -12.82 -6.31 -1.54
N LEU A 60 -12.97 -7.37 -0.75
CA LEU A 60 -12.33 -7.48 0.56
C LEU A 60 -10.80 -7.45 0.45
N TRP A 61 -10.21 -8.23 -0.47
CA TRP A 61 -8.78 -8.23 -0.70
C TRP A 61 -8.25 -6.87 -1.18
N GLY A 62 -9.01 -6.19 -2.03
CA GLY A 62 -8.70 -4.81 -2.42
C GLY A 62 -8.68 -3.86 -1.22
N ILE A 63 -9.71 -3.88 -0.36
CA ILE A 63 -9.79 -3.05 0.85
C ILE A 63 -8.63 -3.35 1.81
N VAL A 64 -8.35 -4.63 2.07
CA VAL A 64 -7.24 -5.05 2.94
C VAL A 64 -5.91 -4.51 2.40
N GLY A 65 -5.67 -4.61 1.09
CA GLY A 65 -4.49 -4.03 0.46
C GLY A 65 -4.38 -2.52 0.70
N LEU A 66 -5.47 -1.77 0.51
CA LEU A 66 -5.50 -0.32 0.74
C LEU A 66 -5.23 0.05 2.21
N VAL A 67 -5.79 -0.70 3.17
CA VAL A 67 -5.57 -0.47 4.61
C VAL A 67 -4.10 -0.71 4.99
N ILE A 68 -3.47 -1.75 4.45
CA ILE A 68 -2.05 -2.03 4.69
C ILE A 68 -1.20 -0.85 4.18
N MET A 69 -1.47 -0.34 2.97
CA MET A 69 -0.73 0.82 2.43
C MET A 69 -0.85 2.05 3.32
N PHE A 70 -2.05 2.33 3.84
CA PHE A 70 -2.26 3.43 4.80
C PHE A 70 -1.46 3.21 6.09
N SER A 71 -1.43 1.97 6.58
CA SER A 71 -0.70 1.60 7.79
C SER A 71 0.82 1.77 7.65
N VAL A 72 1.39 1.47 6.48
CA VAL A 72 2.83 1.66 6.21
C VAL A 72 3.25 3.11 6.42
N ASN A 73 2.50 4.08 5.88
CA ASN A 73 2.80 5.50 6.07
C ASN A 73 2.75 5.91 7.55
N GLY A 74 1.78 5.39 8.31
CA GLY A 74 1.68 5.62 9.75
C GLY A 74 2.88 5.05 10.52
N ILE A 75 3.28 3.81 10.21
CA ILE A 75 4.45 3.17 10.83
C ILE A 75 5.73 3.95 10.53
N LEU A 76 5.94 4.35 9.27
CA LEU A 76 7.10 5.16 8.88
C LEU A 76 7.14 6.49 9.64
N TRP A 77 6.00 7.17 9.78
CA TRP A 77 5.92 8.39 10.56
C TRP A 77 6.34 8.16 12.02
N VAL A 78 5.83 7.11 12.67
CA VAL A 78 6.22 6.77 14.06
C VAL A 78 7.72 6.50 14.16
N LEU A 79 8.27 5.67 13.27
CA LEU A 79 9.69 5.28 13.30
C LEU A 79 10.63 6.47 13.06
N ILE A 80 10.31 7.33 12.09
CA ILE A 80 11.14 8.52 11.76
C ILE A 80 11.11 9.52 12.92
N ASN A 81 9.94 9.78 13.51
CA ASN A 81 9.85 10.70 14.64
C ASN A 81 10.55 10.13 15.87
N PHE A 82 10.45 8.82 16.11
CA PHE A 82 11.19 8.18 17.19
C PHE A 82 12.71 8.33 17.01
N ALA A 83 13.24 8.06 15.81
CA ALA A 83 14.67 8.18 15.53
C ALA A 83 15.20 9.62 15.63
N LYS A 84 14.40 10.63 15.25
CA LYS A 84 14.79 12.05 15.31
C LYS A 84 14.79 12.63 16.73
N ASN A 85 14.06 12.01 17.66
CA ASN A 85 13.94 12.48 19.04
C ASN A 85 15.04 11.91 19.97
N PHE A 86 15.89 11.02 19.45
CA PHE A 86 17.09 10.49 20.12
C PHE A 86 18.34 11.08 19.48
#